data_AF-A0AAU3REZ5-F1
#
_entry.id   AF-A0AAU3REZ5-F1
#
_cell.length_a   1.000
_cell.length_b   1.000
_cell.length_c   1.000
_cell.angle_alpha   90.00
_cell.angle_beta   90.00
_cell.angle_gamma   90.00
#
_symmetry.space_group_name_H-M   'P 1'
#
loop_
_entity.id
_entity.type
_entity.pdbx_description
1 polymer ?
#
loop_
_entity_poly.entity_id
_entity_poly.type
_entity_poly.pdbx_seq_one_letter_code
_entity_poly.pdbx_strand_id
1 'polypeptide(L)'
;MTLHRLRLALVSTLCATVLLPALSGCEPPPPAGGFAPRHEEPAEADRDSADFLRRWKLLELVTADLNAYLDVPDRITVVARSCAGEGSGYDPATQRIELCYDDLTEDRKLFEEADRRPADEPLSEVVRETLHHEAGHALVDALDLPVRDGGRAEEDAADRFAQLMLLRAPEGDHALLTAARAYDLAAAADPAPAPDDEHAPDPARAESHRCAAYGHDPARHPDLATPARANCPRTWTTTRDTWTHDLTPLLRR
;
A
#
# COMPACT_ATOMS: atom_id res chain seq x y z
N MET A 1 -20.88 -20.91 -79.33
CA MET A 1 -22.34 -20.67 -79.13
C MET A 1 -22.78 -21.71 -78.11
N THR A 2 -23.19 -21.45 -76.86
CA THR A 2 -23.98 -20.34 -76.32
C THR A 2 -23.96 -20.41 -74.77
N LEU A 3 -23.73 -19.25 -74.15
CA LEU A 3 -24.30 -18.70 -72.90
C LEU A 3 -24.24 -19.46 -71.55
N HIS A 4 -23.40 -18.89 -70.69
CA HIS A 4 -23.55 -18.71 -69.23
C HIS A 4 -25.00 -18.55 -68.73
N ARG A 5 -25.32 -19.18 -67.59
CA ARG A 5 -26.20 -18.61 -66.56
C ARG A 5 -25.73 -18.99 -65.16
N LEU A 6 -25.10 -18.02 -64.48
CA LEU A 6 -24.92 -18.03 -63.02
C LEU A 6 -26.29 -17.93 -62.33
N ARG A 7 -26.51 -18.73 -61.29
CA ARG A 7 -27.62 -18.55 -60.34
C ARG A 7 -27.08 -17.80 -59.13
N LEU A 8 -27.43 -16.52 -58.98
CA LEU A 8 -27.38 -15.82 -57.70
C LEU A 8 -28.62 -16.21 -56.89
N ALA A 9 -28.43 -16.81 -55.73
CA ALA A 9 -29.47 -16.95 -54.72
C ALA A 9 -29.34 -15.76 -53.75
N LEU A 10 -30.31 -14.85 -53.76
CA LEU A 10 -30.51 -13.90 -52.67
C LEU A 10 -31.13 -14.66 -51.49
N VAL A 11 -30.39 -14.79 -50.40
CA VAL A 11 -30.94 -15.16 -49.10
C VAL A 11 -31.06 -13.88 -48.28
N SER A 12 -32.27 -13.35 -48.17
CA SER A 12 -32.61 -12.30 -47.21
C SER A 12 -32.53 -12.87 -45.80
N THR A 13 -31.48 -12.54 -45.05
CA THR A 13 -31.41 -12.76 -43.61
C THR A 13 -32.12 -11.62 -42.89
N LEU A 14 -33.24 -11.94 -42.22
CA LEU A 14 -33.90 -11.07 -41.27
C LEU A 14 -32.94 -10.73 -40.12
N CYS A 15 -32.71 -9.43 -39.87
CA CYS A 15 -32.15 -8.95 -38.61
C CYS A 15 -33.19 -9.16 -37.50
N ALA A 16 -33.10 -10.28 -36.79
CA ALA A 16 -33.71 -10.41 -35.48
C ALA A 16 -32.81 -9.65 -34.49
N THR A 17 -33.27 -8.48 -34.04
CA THR A 17 -32.66 -7.73 -32.92
C THR A 17 -32.89 -8.51 -31.63
N VAL A 18 -31.96 -9.38 -31.29
CA VAL A 18 -31.84 -9.95 -29.94
C VAL A 18 -31.08 -8.93 -29.11
N LEU A 19 -31.73 -8.39 -28.08
CA LEU A 19 -31.07 -7.61 -27.04
C LEU A 19 -30.01 -8.51 -26.37
N LEU A 20 -28.74 -8.23 -26.62
CA LEU A 20 -27.63 -8.75 -25.84
C LEU A 20 -27.64 -8.07 -24.46
N PRO A 21 -27.56 -8.81 -23.33
CA PRO A 21 -27.14 -8.19 -22.09
C PRO A 21 -25.68 -7.78 -22.23
N ALA A 22 -25.32 -6.69 -21.54
CA ALA A 22 -23.99 -6.13 -21.52
C ALA A 22 -22.93 -7.22 -21.37
N LEU A 23 -22.01 -7.29 -22.33
CA LEU A 23 -20.76 -8.01 -22.16
C LEU A 23 -20.04 -7.33 -20.99
N SER A 24 -20.01 -8.01 -19.84
CA SER A 24 -18.97 -7.76 -18.84
C SER A 24 -17.66 -7.72 -19.61
N GLY A 25 -17.00 -6.56 -19.59
CA GLY A 25 -15.71 -6.38 -20.27
C GLY A 25 -14.81 -7.54 -19.87
N CYS A 26 -14.13 -8.13 -20.85
CA CYS A 26 -13.04 -9.06 -20.56
C CYS A 26 -11.96 -8.28 -19.82
N GLU A 27 -12.05 -8.23 -18.50
CA GLU A 27 -10.94 -7.83 -17.67
C GLU A 27 -9.86 -8.91 -17.87
N PRO A 28 -8.62 -8.54 -18.22
CA PRO A 28 -7.56 -9.52 -18.35
C PRO A 28 -7.46 -10.29 -17.03
N PRO A 29 -7.16 -11.61 -17.08
CA PRO A 29 -6.97 -12.37 -15.86
C PRO A 29 -5.91 -11.65 -15.00
N PRO A 30 -6.10 -11.58 -13.68
CA PRO A 30 -5.13 -10.93 -12.80
C PRO A 30 -3.75 -11.57 -13.00
N PRO A 31 -2.67 -10.79 -12.83
CA PRO A 31 -1.32 -11.27 -13.05
C PRO A 31 -1.04 -12.51 -12.19
N ALA A 32 -0.25 -13.44 -12.72
CA ALA A 32 0.05 -14.71 -12.06
C ALA A 32 0.96 -14.54 -10.83
N GLY A 33 1.73 -13.45 -10.78
CA GLY A 33 2.62 -13.07 -9.67
C GLY A 33 2.62 -11.56 -9.45
N GLY A 34 3.25 -11.13 -8.37
CA GLY A 34 3.30 -9.72 -7.97
C GLY A 34 2.11 -9.31 -7.10
N PHE A 35 2.02 -8.01 -6.85
CA PHE A 35 0.98 -7.40 -6.03
C PHE A 35 -0.24 -7.06 -6.91
N ALA A 36 -1.43 -7.53 -6.54
CA ALA A 36 -2.65 -7.33 -7.31
C ALA A 36 -3.70 -6.55 -6.49
N PRO A 37 -4.05 -5.32 -6.89
CA PRO A 37 -5.02 -4.50 -6.16
C PRO A 37 -6.45 -4.99 -6.37
N ARG A 38 -7.28 -4.90 -5.33
CA ARG A 38 -8.71 -5.21 -5.36
C ARG A 38 -9.48 -4.34 -4.39
N HIS A 39 -10.66 -3.87 -4.82
CA HIS A 39 -11.61 -3.19 -3.93
C HIS A 39 -12.81 -4.11 -3.68
N GLU A 40 -13.12 -4.37 -2.41
CA GLU A 40 -14.39 -5.00 -2.03
C GLU A 40 -15.51 -3.94 -1.93
N GLU A 41 -16.76 -4.40 -2.00
CA GLU A 41 -17.93 -3.53 -1.80
C GLU A 41 -17.94 -3.07 -0.34
N PRO A 42 -17.93 -1.75 -0.06
CA PRO A 42 -17.90 -1.26 1.30
C PRO A 42 -19.24 -1.44 2.01
N ALA A 43 -19.19 -1.59 3.34
CA ALA A 43 -20.34 -1.31 4.19
C ALA A 43 -20.81 0.14 4.00
N GLU A 44 -22.05 0.44 4.40
CA GLU A 44 -22.61 1.79 4.22
C GLU A 44 -21.77 2.88 4.90
N ALA A 45 -21.24 2.59 6.10
CA ALA A 45 -20.39 3.51 6.86
C ALA A 45 -19.05 3.82 6.17
N ASP A 46 -18.60 2.95 5.27
CA ASP A 46 -17.24 2.96 4.69
C ASP A 46 -17.21 3.48 3.24
N ARG A 47 -18.35 3.91 2.71
CA ARG A 47 -18.46 4.36 1.31
C ARG A 47 -17.52 5.52 1.00
N ASP A 48 -17.37 6.47 1.92
CA ASP A 48 -16.52 7.65 1.72
C ASP A 48 -15.04 7.27 1.61
N SER A 49 -14.56 6.37 2.50
CA SER A 49 -13.19 5.85 2.45
C SER A 49 -12.93 5.01 1.20
N ALA A 50 -13.90 4.18 0.79
CA ALA A 50 -13.81 3.41 -0.44
C ALA A 50 -13.78 4.32 -1.69
N ASP A 51 -14.61 5.36 -1.75
CA ASP A 51 -14.62 6.31 -2.84
C ASP A 51 -13.35 7.16 -2.86
N PHE A 52 -12.83 7.54 -1.70
CA PHE A 52 -11.51 8.19 -1.59
C PHE A 52 -10.42 7.32 -2.22
N LEU A 53 -10.31 6.05 -1.82
CA LEU A 53 -9.28 5.15 -2.34
C LEU A 53 -9.38 4.95 -3.86
N ARG A 54 -10.59 4.79 -4.39
CA ARG A 54 -10.82 4.65 -5.85
C ARG A 54 -10.53 5.92 -6.63
N ARG A 55 -10.91 7.09 -6.10
CA ARG A 55 -10.66 8.39 -6.75
C ARG A 55 -9.16 8.68 -6.85
N TRP A 56 -8.43 8.38 -5.77
CA TRP A 56 -6.99 8.60 -5.68
C TRP A 56 -6.15 7.45 -6.24
N LYS A 57 -6.78 6.29 -6.53
CA LYS A 57 -6.15 5.07 -7.07
C LYS A 57 -5.00 4.56 -6.21
N LEU A 58 -5.13 4.65 -4.89
CA LEU A 58 -3.99 4.45 -3.99
C LEU A 58 -3.49 3.00 -4.01
N LEU A 59 -4.39 2.01 -4.07
CA LEU A 59 -4.01 0.61 -4.18
C LEU A 59 -3.27 0.35 -5.51
N GLU A 60 -3.77 0.88 -6.62
CA GLU A 60 -3.12 0.72 -7.92
C GLU A 60 -1.77 1.43 -7.97
N LEU A 61 -1.64 2.61 -7.38
CA LEU A 61 -0.38 3.35 -7.34
C LEU A 61 0.68 2.60 -6.53
N VAL A 62 0.34 2.14 -5.33
CA VAL A 62 1.28 1.42 -4.46
C VAL A 62 1.65 0.05 -5.05
N THR A 63 0.67 -0.72 -5.53
CA THR A 63 0.96 -2.01 -6.17
C THR A 63 1.78 -1.86 -7.45
N ALA A 64 1.58 -0.78 -8.23
CA ALA A 64 2.41 -0.49 -9.38
C ALA A 64 3.86 -0.14 -8.99
N ASP A 65 4.08 0.61 -7.92
CA ASP A 65 5.44 0.92 -7.42
C ASP A 65 6.17 -0.33 -6.92
N LEU A 66 5.50 -1.15 -6.11
CA LEU A 66 6.01 -2.45 -5.66
C LEU A 66 6.37 -3.35 -6.85
N ASN A 67 5.44 -3.50 -7.81
CA ASN A 67 5.66 -4.32 -9.00
C ASN A 67 6.69 -3.73 -9.97
N ALA A 68 6.96 -2.42 -9.94
CA ALA A 68 8.03 -1.82 -10.74
C ALA A 68 9.41 -2.17 -10.16
N TYR A 69 9.49 -2.40 -8.85
CA TYR A 69 10.72 -2.74 -8.15
C TYR A 69 10.96 -4.25 -7.99
N LEU A 70 9.89 -5.03 -7.86
CA LEU A 70 9.92 -6.43 -7.45
C LEU A 70 9.28 -7.36 -8.50
N ASP A 71 9.86 -8.55 -8.64
CA ASP A 71 9.38 -9.67 -9.45
C ASP A 71 8.99 -10.82 -8.52
N VAL A 72 7.91 -10.62 -7.76
CA VAL A 72 7.39 -11.63 -6.83
C VAL A 72 6.73 -12.76 -7.64
N PRO A 73 7.16 -14.03 -7.51
CA PRO A 73 6.63 -15.13 -8.31
C PRO A 73 5.17 -15.44 -8.01
N ASP A 74 4.81 -15.41 -6.73
CA ASP A 74 3.45 -15.66 -6.27
C ASP A 74 2.65 -14.36 -6.23
N ARG A 75 1.33 -14.51 -6.33
CA ARG A 75 0.42 -13.37 -6.31
C ARG A 75 0.04 -13.02 -4.88
N ILE A 76 0.40 -11.81 -4.47
CA ILE A 76 -0.05 -11.19 -3.22
C ILE A 76 -1.26 -10.32 -3.54
N THR A 77 -2.40 -10.58 -2.90
CA THR A 77 -3.61 -9.76 -3.12
C THR A 77 -3.59 -8.56 -2.17
N VAL A 78 -3.72 -7.34 -2.70
CA VAL A 78 -3.87 -6.13 -1.89
C VAL A 78 -5.32 -5.69 -1.96
N VAL A 79 -6.06 -5.91 -0.88
CA VAL A 79 -7.52 -5.71 -0.85
C VAL A 79 -7.87 -4.53 0.06
N ALA A 80 -8.73 -3.63 -0.41
CA ALA A 80 -9.41 -2.67 0.45
C ALA A 80 -10.82 -3.18 0.79
N ARG A 81 -11.17 -3.22 2.07
CA ARG A 81 -12.43 -3.82 2.57
C ARG A 81 -12.89 -3.19 3.88
N SER A 82 -14.14 -3.46 4.24
CA SER A 82 -14.66 -3.18 5.58
C SER A 82 -14.19 -4.28 6.55
N CYS A 83 -13.49 -3.92 7.61
CA CYS A 83 -12.86 -4.89 8.52
C CYS A 83 -13.59 -5.04 9.86
N ALA A 84 -14.54 -4.17 10.17
CA ALA A 84 -15.31 -4.20 11.41
C ALA A 84 -14.41 -4.16 12.67
N GLY A 85 -13.34 -3.36 12.62
CA GLY A 85 -12.40 -3.12 13.70
C GLY A 85 -11.27 -4.14 13.85
N GLU A 86 -11.10 -5.07 12.88
CA GLU A 86 -9.97 -6.02 12.88
C GLU A 86 -8.61 -5.34 12.59
N GLY A 87 -8.63 -4.15 11.97
CA GLY A 87 -7.43 -3.41 11.57
C GLY A 87 -6.80 -3.92 10.27
N SER A 88 -6.04 -3.05 9.62
CA SER A 88 -5.26 -3.36 8.42
C SER A 88 -4.11 -4.30 8.77
N GLY A 89 -3.74 -5.18 7.83
CA GLY A 89 -2.74 -6.22 8.11
C GLY A 89 -2.43 -7.15 6.94
N TYR A 90 -1.35 -7.92 7.07
CA TYR A 90 -1.02 -9.04 6.20
C TYR A 90 -1.45 -10.39 6.80
N ASP A 91 -2.19 -11.17 6.02
CA ASP A 91 -2.52 -12.57 6.33
C ASP A 91 -1.60 -13.54 5.57
N PRO A 92 -0.66 -14.24 6.25
CA PRO A 92 0.23 -15.21 5.62
C PRO A 92 -0.49 -16.48 5.15
N ALA A 93 -1.65 -16.83 5.71
CA ALA A 93 -2.39 -18.02 5.32
C ALA A 93 -3.05 -17.86 3.94
N THR A 94 -3.39 -16.63 3.56
CA THR A 94 -4.04 -16.32 2.27
C THR A 94 -3.20 -15.44 1.35
N GLN A 95 -2.01 -15.03 1.79
CA GLN A 95 -1.10 -14.10 1.10
C GLN A 95 -1.84 -12.82 0.67
N ARG A 96 -2.52 -12.22 1.66
CA ARG A 96 -3.42 -11.08 1.46
C ARG A 96 -3.04 -9.92 2.36
N ILE A 97 -2.80 -8.77 1.76
CA ILE A 97 -2.70 -7.48 2.44
C ILE A 97 -4.11 -6.89 2.48
N GLU A 98 -4.61 -6.58 3.67
CA GLU A 98 -5.92 -5.99 3.92
C GLU A 98 -5.74 -4.54 4.39
N LEU A 99 -6.34 -3.62 3.65
CA LEU A 99 -6.48 -2.21 4.03
C LEU A 99 -7.92 -1.94 4.44
N CYS A 100 -8.12 -1.53 5.67
CA CYS A 100 -9.44 -1.38 6.26
C CYS A 100 -10.01 0.02 6.05
N TYR A 101 -11.21 0.09 5.47
CA TYR A 101 -11.87 1.37 5.24
C TYR A 101 -12.19 2.12 6.55
N ASP A 102 -12.41 1.38 7.62
CA ASP A 102 -12.64 1.89 8.98
C ASP A 102 -11.38 2.56 9.56
N ASP A 103 -10.18 1.98 9.41
CA ASP A 103 -8.92 2.62 9.82
C ASP A 103 -8.72 3.97 9.13
N LEU A 104 -8.99 4.03 7.82
CA LEU A 104 -8.91 5.28 7.05
C LEU A 104 -9.87 6.36 7.57
N THR A 105 -11.00 5.94 8.14
CA THR A 105 -11.97 6.85 8.74
C THR A 105 -11.43 7.43 10.05
N GLU A 106 -10.74 6.61 10.84
CA GLU A 106 -10.12 7.02 12.10
C GLU A 106 -8.92 7.95 11.87
N ASP A 107 -8.03 7.60 10.95
CA ASP A 107 -6.88 8.43 10.56
C ASP A 107 -7.33 9.79 10.03
N ARG A 108 -8.33 9.80 9.15
CA ARG A 108 -8.93 11.04 8.63
C ARG A 108 -9.38 11.93 9.76
N LYS A 109 -10.10 11.35 10.74
CA LYS A 109 -10.62 12.10 11.87
C LYS A 109 -9.51 12.72 12.71
N LEU A 110 -8.42 11.99 12.98
CA LEU A 110 -7.26 12.53 13.70
C LEU A 110 -6.69 13.78 13.01
N PHE A 111 -6.49 13.73 11.70
CA PHE A 111 -5.99 14.88 10.94
C PHE A 111 -6.99 16.04 10.89
N GLU A 112 -8.26 15.76 10.63
CA GLU A 112 -9.29 16.81 10.52
C GLU A 112 -9.55 17.52 11.86
N GLU A 113 -9.46 16.78 12.98
CA GLU A 113 -9.57 17.35 14.33
C GLU A 113 -8.36 18.22 14.68
N ALA A 114 -7.16 17.78 14.32
CA ALA A 114 -5.92 18.51 14.56
C ALA A 114 -5.83 19.79 13.71
N ASP A 115 -6.13 19.70 12.41
CA ASP A 115 -5.92 20.79 11.45
C ASP A 115 -7.15 21.64 11.15
N ARG A 116 -8.34 21.19 11.57
CA ARG A 116 -9.62 21.87 11.29
C ARG A 116 -9.86 22.11 9.80
N ARG A 117 -9.43 21.17 8.96
CA ARG A 117 -9.55 21.21 7.49
C ARG A 117 -9.63 19.77 6.93
N PRO A 118 -10.13 19.57 5.70
CA PRO A 118 -10.15 18.23 5.06
C PRO A 118 -8.77 17.58 4.97
N ALA A 119 -8.72 16.27 5.16
CA ALA A 119 -7.48 15.50 5.30
C ALA A 119 -7.17 14.53 4.13
N ASP A 120 -7.75 14.73 2.94
CA ASP A 120 -7.54 13.80 1.80
C ASP A 120 -6.05 13.61 1.45
N GLU A 121 -5.25 14.69 1.43
CA GLU A 121 -3.82 14.60 1.15
C GLU A 121 -3.04 13.84 2.24
N PRO A 122 -3.07 14.24 3.53
CA PRO A 122 -2.34 13.49 4.54
C PRO A 122 -2.83 12.05 4.70
N LEU A 123 -4.12 11.79 4.53
CA LEU A 123 -4.64 10.42 4.52
C LEU A 123 -4.08 9.60 3.36
N SER A 124 -3.89 10.19 2.18
CA SER A 124 -3.28 9.49 1.04
C SER A 124 -1.84 9.06 1.35
N GLU A 125 -1.11 9.86 2.13
CA GLU A 125 0.26 9.55 2.53
C GLU A 125 0.32 8.46 3.61
N VAL A 126 -0.62 8.46 4.56
CA VAL A 126 -0.75 7.38 5.55
C VAL A 126 -1.07 6.06 4.85
N VAL A 127 -2.05 6.04 3.94
CA VAL A 127 -2.38 4.83 3.16
C VAL A 127 -1.17 4.29 2.39
N ARG A 128 -0.34 5.19 1.83
CA ARG A 128 0.90 4.76 1.17
C ARG A 128 1.85 4.12 2.17
N GLU A 129 2.05 4.70 3.34
CA GLU A 129 2.92 4.10 4.36
C GLU A 129 2.39 2.74 4.84
N THR A 130 1.11 2.65 5.21
CA THR A 130 0.46 1.40 5.65
C THR A 130 0.60 0.30 4.61
N LEU A 131 0.25 0.56 3.35
CA LEU A 131 0.33 -0.47 2.31
C LEU A 131 1.76 -0.94 2.04
N HIS A 132 2.77 -0.07 2.20
CA HIS A 132 4.16 -0.52 2.11
C HIS A 132 4.58 -1.27 3.36
N HIS A 133 4.15 -0.87 4.56
CA HIS A 133 4.39 -1.62 5.79
C HIS A 133 3.89 -3.06 5.64
N GLU A 134 2.63 -3.26 5.23
CA GLU A 134 2.07 -4.59 5.03
C GLU A 134 2.75 -5.38 3.91
N ALA A 135 3.24 -4.69 2.87
CA ALA A 135 4.07 -5.33 1.86
C ALA A 135 5.42 -5.80 2.43
N GLY A 136 5.94 -5.13 3.46
CA GLY A 136 7.10 -5.57 4.24
C GLY A 136 6.85 -6.92 4.89
N HIS A 137 5.72 -7.08 5.59
CA HIS A 137 5.29 -8.36 6.19
C HIS A 137 5.17 -9.46 5.12
N ALA A 138 4.51 -9.16 4.01
CA ALA A 138 4.36 -10.12 2.91
C ALA A 138 5.71 -10.58 2.33
N LEU A 139 6.72 -9.71 2.30
CA LEU A 139 8.06 -10.03 1.82
C LEU A 139 8.92 -10.74 2.86
N VAL A 140 8.77 -10.42 4.15
CA VAL A 140 9.35 -11.20 5.25
C VAL A 140 8.90 -12.66 5.16
N ASP A 141 7.59 -12.88 4.97
CA ASP A 141 7.01 -14.20 4.82
C ASP A 141 7.47 -14.90 3.53
N ALA A 142 7.34 -14.24 2.37
CA ALA A 142 7.70 -14.84 1.07
C ALA A 142 9.19 -15.22 0.94
N LEU A 143 10.08 -14.54 1.67
CA LEU A 143 11.51 -14.81 1.68
C LEU A 143 11.98 -15.65 2.88
N ASP A 144 11.06 -16.02 3.80
CA ASP A 144 11.36 -16.66 5.08
C ASP A 144 12.50 -15.95 5.83
N LEU A 145 12.39 -14.62 5.96
CA LEU A 145 13.42 -13.82 6.62
C LEU A 145 13.47 -14.15 8.12
N PRO A 146 14.64 -14.04 8.77
CA PRO A 146 14.82 -14.43 10.18
C PRO A 146 13.91 -13.72 11.20
N VAL A 147 13.25 -12.63 10.80
CA VAL A 147 12.36 -11.82 11.64
C VAL A 147 10.90 -12.26 11.61
N ARG A 148 10.50 -13.22 10.75
CA ARG A 148 9.10 -13.69 10.50
C ARG A 148 8.31 -14.19 11.72
N ASP A 149 8.98 -14.52 12.81
CA ASP A 149 8.32 -14.92 14.08
C ASP A 149 8.87 -14.07 15.24
N GLY A 150 9.35 -12.86 14.91
CA GLY A 150 10.07 -11.96 15.81
C GLY A 150 9.17 -10.97 16.55
N GLY A 151 7.85 -11.02 16.31
CA GLY A 151 6.85 -10.07 16.80
C GLY A 151 7.32 -8.65 16.50
N ARG A 152 7.67 -7.91 17.55
CA ARG A 152 8.21 -6.55 17.41
C ARG A 152 9.37 -6.40 16.40
N ALA A 153 10.25 -7.38 16.26
CA ALA A 153 11.35 -7.29 15.29
C ALA A 153 10.87 -7.35 13.83
N GLU A 154 9.75 -8.03 13.59
CA GLU A 154 9.07 -8.10 12.30
C GLU A 154 8.41 -6.77 11.97
N GLU A 155 7.65 -6.20 12.91
CA GLU A 155 7.04 -4.87 12.78
C GLU A 155 8.08 -3.78 12.48
N ASP A 156 9.19 -3.81 13.21
CA ASP A 156 10.33 -2.94 13.01
C ASP A 156 10.96 -3.12 11.60
N ALA A 157 10.89 -4.32 11.02
CA ALA A 157 11.36 -4.59 9.66
C ALA A 157 10.36 -4.07 8.61
N ALA A 158 9.07 -4.28 8.83
CA ALA A 158 7.98 -3.77 7.99
C ALA A 158 7.98 -2.23 7.90
N ASP A 159 8.10 -1.52 9.03
CA ASP A 159 8.29 -0.07 9.07
C ASP A 159 9.51 0.39 8.26
N ARG A 160 10.61 -0.37 8.33
CA ARG A 160 11.84 -0.09 7.59
C ARG A 160 11.71 -0.37 6.10
N PHE A 161 10.87 -1.31 5.70
CA PHE A 161 10.54 -1.53 4.30
C PHE A 161 9.70 -0.38 3.74
N ALA A 162 8.71 0.09 4.51
CA ALA A 162 7.95 1.29 4.14
C ALA A 162 8.86 2.51 3.95
N GLN A 163 9.80 2.73 4.86
CA GLN A 163 10.83 3.77 4.72
C GLN A 163 11.65 3.60 3.43
N LEU A 164 12.12 2.38 3.13
CA LEU A 164 12.88 2.09 1.91
C LEU A 164 12.07 2.47 0.66
N MET A 165 10.84 1.98 0.56
CA MET A 165 10.02 2.17 -0.63
C MET A 165 9.60 3.62 -0.81
N LEU A 166 9.12 4.28 0.25
CA LEU A 166 8.72 5.68 0.18
C LEU A 166 9.91 6.56 -0.23
N LEU A 167 11.08 6.45 0.43
CA LEU A 167 12.24 7.31 0.16
C LEU A 167 12.89 7.09 -1.21
N ARG A 168 12.51 6.05 -1.96
CA ARG A 168 12.90 5.89 -3.38
C ARG A 168 12.12 6.82 -4.31
N ALA A 169 10.96 7.33 -3.89
CA ALA A 169 10.13 8.25 -4.67
C ALA A 169 10.54 9.73 -4.45
N PRO A 170 10.43 10.61 -5.46
CA PRO A 170 10.83 12.02 -5.36
C PRO A 170 10.20 12.84 -4.21
N GLU A 171 8.92 12.58 -3.89
CA GLU A 171 8.19 13.17 -2.75
C GLU A 171 7.98 12.17 -1.59
N GLY A 172 8.78 11.12 -1.53
CA GLY A 172 8.68 10.07 -0.52
C GLY A 172 8.93 10.52 0.92
N ASP A 173 9.77 11.53 1.09
CA ASP A 173 10.05 12.15 2.39
C ASP A 173 8.81 12.83 2.98
N HIS A 174 8.00 13.49 2.14
CA HIS A 174 6.73 14.08 2.57
C HIS A 174 5.75 13.03 3.08
N ALA A 175 5.65 11.90 2.36
CA ALA A 175 4.82 10.78 2.77
C ALA A 175 5.22 10.24 4.14
N LEU A 176 6.52 9.97 4.29
CA LEU A 176 7.09 9.40 5.49
C LEU A 176 6.98 10.32 6.72
N LEU A 177 7.17 11.63 6.52
CA LEU A 177 7.00 12.63 7.59
C LEU A 177 5.52 12.84 7.94
N THR A 178 4.60 12.64 6.99
CA THR A 178 3.16 12.65 7.25
C THR A 178 2.73 11.43 8.05
N ALA A 179 3.25 10.24 7.74
CA ALA A 179 3.04 9.05 8.56
C ALA A 179 3.62 9.21 9.98
N ALA A 180 4.82 9.80 10.10
CA ALA A 180 5.38 10.14 11.41
C ALA A 180 4.46 11.06 12.22
N ARG A 181 3.78 12.00 11.55
CA ARG A 181 2.78 12.87 12.17
C ARG A 181 1.50 12.11 12.55
N ALA A 182 1.06 11.13 11.75
CA ALA A 182 -0.09 10.29 12.09
C ALA A 182 0.15 9.56 13.43
N TYR A 183 1.33 8.97 13.62
CA TYR A 183 1.73 8.38 14.91
C TYR A 183 1.73 9.40 16.06
N ASP A 184 2.23 10.62 15.87
CA ASP A 184 2.14 11.65 16.93
C ASP A 184 0.68 11.95 17.30
N LEU A 185 -0.22 12.01 16.32
CA LEU A 185 -1.64 12.27 16.54
C LEU A 185 -2.34 11.11 17.25
N ALA A 186 -2.04 9.88 16.84
CA ALA A 186 -2.53 8.66 17.47
C ALA A 186 -2.07 8.59 18.94
N ALA A 187 -0.77 8.79 19.20
CA ALA A 187 -0.21 8.84 20.56
C ALA A 187 -0.85 9.93 21.45
N ALA A 188 -1.25 11.06 20.85
CA ALA A 188 -1.91 12.15 21.57
C ALA A 188 -3.39 11.84 21.86
N ALA A 189 -4.05 11.07 20.99
CA ALA A 189 -5.43 10.65 21.14
C ALA A 189 -5.57 9.47 22.13
N ASP A 190 -4.63 8.53 22.10
CA ASP A 190 -4.54 7.42 23.03
C ASP A 190 -3.11 7.26 23.61
N PRO A 191 -2.83 7.86 24.78
CA PRO A 191 -1.51 7.82 25.39
C PRO A 191 -1.19 6.47 26.07
N ALA A 192 -2.10 5.50 26.09
CA ALA A 192 -1.92 4.21 26.76
C ALA A 192 -2.26 3.05 25.81
N PRO A 193 -1.36 2.70 24.88
CA PRO A 193 -1.60 1.63 23.91
C PRO A 193 -1.83 0.28 24.60
N ALA A 194 -2.43 -0.64 23.85
CA ALA A 194 -2.70 -1.98 24.34
C ALA A 194 -1.39 -2.67 24.79
N PRO A 195 -1.38 -3.34 25.96
CA PRO A 195 -0.16 -3.93 26.51
C PRO A 195 0.38 -5.13 25.70
N ASP A 196 -0.42 -5.66 24.78
CA ASP A 196 -0.15 -6.74 23.84
C ASP A 196 0.11 -6.28 22.41
N ASP A 197 0.19 -4.96 22.18
CA ASP A 197 0.58 -4.42 20.88
C ASP A 197 2.04 -4.78 20.55
N GLU A 198 2.23 -5.45 19.42
CA GLU A 198 3.55 -5.86 18.93
C GLU A 198 4.33 -4.72 18.29
N HIS A 199 3.66 -3.61 17.94
CA HIS A 199 4.30 -2.43 17.38
C HIS A 199 5.18 -1.70 18.39
N ALA A 200 6.02 -0.81 17.86
CA ALA A 200 6.58 0.22 18.72
C ALA A 200 5.50 1.15 19.23
N PRO A 201 5.68 1.72 20.43
CA PRO A 201 4.91 2.90 20.82
C PRO A 201 4.99 3.94 19.71
N ASP A 202 3.87 4.53 19.34
CA ASP A 202 3.74 5.50 18.26
C ASP A 202 4.83 6.60 18.25
N PRO A 203 5.21 7.23 19.40
CA PRO A 203 6.29 8.22 19.39
C PRO A 203 7.64 7.66 18.91
N ALA A 204 7.90 6.36 19.15
CA ALA A 204 9.09 5.69 18.67
C ALA A 204 9.03 5.38 17.16
N ARG A 205 7.85 4.99 16.63
CA ARG A 205 7.64 4.83 15.17
C ARG A 205 7.81 6.16 14.45
N ALA A 206 7.20 7.20 14.99
CA ALA A 206 7.32 8.56 14.50
C ALA A 206 8.79 9.03 14.44
N GLU A 207 9.56 8.77 15.50
CA GLU A 207 11.00 9.10 15.52
C GLU A 207 11.81 8.26 14.53
N SER A 208 11.48 6.98 14.36
CA SER A 208 12.09 6.10 13.35
C SER A 208 11.95 6.68 11.94
N HIS A 209 10.75 7.12 11.58
CA HIS A 209 10.47 7.76 10.29
C HIS A 209 11.20 9.09 10.09
N ARG A 210 11.22 9.97 11.09
CA ARG A 210 12.00 11.23 11.03
C ARG A 210 13.49 10.95 10.90
N CYS A 211 13.98 9.93 11.58
CA CYS A 211 15.36 9.49 11.48
C CYS A 211 15.68 8.97 10.06
N ALA A 212 14.78 8.17 9.45
CA ALA A 212 14.95 7.70 8.08
C ALA A 212 14.95 8.87 7.07
N ALA A 213 13.99 9.80 7.15
CA ALA A 213 13.94 10.97 6.26
C ALA A 213 15.21 11.83 6.37
N TYR A 214 15.62 12.18 7.61
CA TYR A 214 16.86 12.93 7.82
C TYR A 214 18.11 12.13 7.39
N GLY A 215 18.14 10.83 7.64
CA GLY A 215 19.27 9.97 7.29
C GLY A 215 19.44 9.78 5.78
N HIS A 216 18.34 9.77 5.03
CA HIS A 216 18.32 9.67 3.58
C HIS A 216 18.86 10.91 2.89
N ASP A 217 18.37 12.10 3.28
CA ASP A 217 18.85 13.36 2.73
C ASP A 217 18.93 14.47 3.81
N PRO A 218 20.05 14.54 4.56
CA PRO A 218 20.23 15.56 5.58
C PRO A 218 20.16 17.00 5.04
N ALA A 219 20.48 17.21 3.76
CA ALA A 219 20.49 18.53 3.14
C ALA A 219 19.07 19.03 2.83
N ARG A 220 18.14 18.12 2.52
CA ARG A 220 16.70 18.44 2.37
C ARG A 220 15.99 18.69 3.70
N HIS A 221 16.50 18.15 4.80
CA HIS A 221 15.85 18.21 6.13
C HIS A 221 16.72 18.85 7.22
N PRO A 222 17.19 20.09 7.05
CA PRO A 222 18.02 20.76 8.05
C PRO A 222 17.29 21.00 9.38
N ASP A 223 15.97 21.04 9.38
CA ASP A 223 15.10 21.17 10.56
C ASP A 223 15.07 19.90 11.43
N LEU A 224 15.33 18.74 10.84
CA LEU A 224 15.41 17.47 11.56
C LEU A 224 16.78 17.24 12.21
N ALA A 225 17.78 18.08 11.91
CA ALA A 225 19.15 17.95 12.40
C ALA A 225 19.26 18.23 13.90
N THR A 226 19.15 17.17 14.72
CA THR A 226 19.32 17.23 16.18
C THR A 226 20.45 16.31 16.65
N PRO A 227 21.03 16.52 17.85
CA PRO A 227 22.00 15.58 18.41
C PRO A 227 21.49 14.14 18.52
N ALA A 228 20.20 13.95 18.81
CA ALA A 228 19.58 12.62 18.86
C ALA A 228 19.58 11.92 17.49
N ARG A 229 19.43 12.68 16.39
CA ARG A 229 19.43 12.17 15.01
C ARG A 229 20.81 12.14 14.34
N ALA A 230 21.89 12.42 15.08
CA ALA A 230 23.24 12.46 14.50
C ALA A 230 23.68 11.15 13.84
N ASN A 231 23.18 10.00 14.31
CA ASN A 231 23.50 8.68 13.76
C ASN A 231 22.54 8.22 12.64
N CYS A 232 21.48 8.97 12.36
CA CYS A 232 20.46 8.58 11.40
C CYS A 232 20.97 8.30 9.98
N PRO A 233 21.95 9.03 9.42
CA PRO A 233 22.53 8.66 8.12
C PRO A 233 23.14 7.26 8.10
N ARG A 234 23.77 6.83 9.21
CA ARG A 234 24.28 5.47 9.35
C ARG A 234 23.14 4.46 9.49
N THR A 235 22.15 4.74 10.34
CA THR A 235 20.97 3.89 10.52
C THR A 235 20.25 3.66 9.20
N TRP A 236 20.01 4.73 8.43
CA TRP A 236 19.40 4.66 7.10
C TRP A 236 20.23 3.82 6.13
N THR A 237 21.55 4.01 6.09
CA THR A 237 22.42 3.20 5.23
C THR A 237 22.29 1.72 5.56
N THR A 238 22.30 1.35 6.85
CA THR A 238 22.07 -0.02 7.29
C THR A 238 20.69 -0.54 6.86
N THR A 239 19.62 0.21 7.12
CA THR A 239 18.25 -0.15 6.71
C THR A 239 18.17 -0.46 5.22
N ARG A 240 18.67 0.46 4.38
CA ARG A 240 18.65 0.32 2.92
C ARG A 240 19.45 -0.90 2.49
N ASP A 241 20.66 -1.05 3.00
CA ASP A 241 21.57 -2.13 2.58
C ASP A 241 21.05 -3.50 3.00
N THR A 242 20.47 -3.62 4.19
CA THR A 242 19.81 -4.85 4.67
C THR A 242 18.64 -5.22 3.77
N TRP A 243 17.65 -4.34 3.59
CA TRP A 243 16.49 -4.67 2.76
C TRP A 243 16.88 -4.91 1.29
N THR A 244 17.80 -4.12 0.73
CA THR A 244 18.27 -4.36 -0.65
C THR A 244 18.97 -5.72 -0.79
N HIS A 245 19.72 -6.15 0.23
CA HIS A 245 20.32 -7.48 0.27
C HIS A 245 19.25 -8.57 0.32
N ASP A 246 18.32 -8.47 1.26
CA ASP A 246 17.26 -9.46 1.48
C ASP A 246 16.35 -9.60 0.25
N LEU A 247 16.06 -8.49 -0.43
CA LEU A 247 15.24 -8.46 -1.65
C LEU A 247 15.96 -8.97 -2.91
N THR A 248 17.27 -9.24 -2.86
CA THR A 248 18.06 -9.67 -4.05
C THR A 248 17.38 -10.75 -4.91
N PRO A 249 16.72 -11.78 -4.35
CA PRO A 249 16.02 -12.79 -5.14
C PRO A 249 14.83 -12.26 -5.94
N LEU A 250 14.23 -11.15 -5.50
CA LEU A 250 12.99 -10.56 -6.04
C LEU A 250 13.22 -9.25 -6.79
N LEU A 251 14.40 -8.64 -6.74
CA LEU A 251 14.65 -7.37 -7.45
C LEU A 251 14.47 -7.53 -8.97
N ARG A 252 13.64 -6.66 -9.58
CA ARG A 252 13.55 -6.56 -11.04
C ARG A 252 14.89 -6.13 -11.63
N ARG A 253 15.29 -6.78 -12.71
CA ARG A 253 16.51 -6.50 -13.49
C ARG A 253 16.20 -5.70 -14.75
#